data_AF-A0A5P2B7M7-F1
#
_entry.id   AF-A0A5P2B7M7-F1
#
_cell.length_a   1.000
_cell.length_b   1.000
_cell.length_c   1.000
_cell.angle_alpha   90.00
_cell.angle_beta   90.00
_cell.angle_gamma   90.00
#
_symmetry.space_group_name_H-M   'P 1'
#
loop_
_entity.id
_entity.type
_entity.pdbx_description
1 polymer ?
#
loop_
_entity_poly.entity_id
_entity_poly.type
_entity_poly.pdbx_seq_one_letter_code
_entity_poly.pdbx_strand_id
1 'polypeptide(L)' 'MAITMKNYGLTWTDPDGVPRATVCSYDKGSAEDRKKKLEAAKCKNVRISETKPGELLQPQA' A
#
# COMPACT_ATOMS: atom_id res chain seq x y z
N MET A 1 27.70 -2.23 -1.01
CA MET A 1 26.52 -1.98 -0.15
C MET A 1 25.34 -2.70 -0.80
N ALA A 2 24.80 -3.74 -0.18
CA ALA A 2 23.58 -4.38 -0.66
C ALA A 2 22.42 -3.44 -0.34
N ILE A 3 21.91 -2.75 -1.37
CA ILE A 3 20.68 -1.96 -1.23
C ILE A 3 19.57 -3.00 -1.16
N THR A 4 19.14 -3.34 0.06
CA THR A 4 18.02 -4.26 0.24
C THR A 4 16.78 -3.60 -0.35
N MET A 5 16.44 -3.98 -1.57
CA MET A 5 15.30 -3.47 -2.30
C MET A 5 14.03 -3.97 -1.60
N LYS A 6 13.50 -3.14 -0.69
CA LYS A 6 12.25 -3.42 0.03
C LYS A 6 11.07 -3.00 -0.84
N ASN A 7 10.10 -3.90 -1.00
CA ASN A 7 8.86 -3.60 -1.67
C ASN A 7 7.81 -3.18 -0.64
N TYR A 8 7.03 -2.16 -0.94
CA TYR A 8 5.95 -1.70 -0.07
C TYR A 8 4.61 -1.84 -0.78
N GLY A 9 3.70 -2.60 -0.17
CA GLY A 9 2.31 -2.66 -0.60
C GLY A 9 1.42 -1.76 0.25
N LEU A 10 0.23 -1.46 -0.24
CA LEU A 10 -0.76 -0.65 0.46
C LEU A 10 -2.08 -1.40 0.60
N THR A 11 -2.72 -1.26 1.75
CA THR A 11 -4.12 -1.61 1.96
C THR A 11 -4.89 -0.37 2.36
N TRP A 12 -6.13 -0.26 1.89
CA TRP A 12 -7.03 0.84 2.25
C TRP A 12 -8.48 0.40 2.12
N THR A 13 -9.38 1.18 2.70
CA THR A 13 -10.82 1.05 2.49
C THR A 13 -11.27 2.22 1.63
N ASP A 14 -11.88 1.95 0.48
CA ASP A 14 -12.49 2.98 -0.37
C ASP A 14 -13.58 3.73 0.42
N PRO A 15 -13.95 4.96 -0.01
CA PRO A 15 -15.01 5.74 0.64
C PRO A 15 -16.36 4.99 0.70
N ASP A 16 -16.59 4.12 -0.27
CA ASP A 16 -17.76 3.25 -0.40
C ASP A 16 -17.73 2.04 0.57
N GLY A 17 -16.68 1.93 1.40
CA GLY A 17 -16.52 0.87 2.38
C GLY A 17 -15.84 -0.40 1.84
N VAL A 18 -15.39 -0.40 0.58
CA VAL A 18 -14.78 -1.58 -0.04
C VAL A 18 -13.30 -1.69 0.36
N PRO A 19 -12.86 -2.79 0.98
CA PRO A 19 -11.46 -3.01 1.27
C PRO A 19 -10.68 -3.32 -0.02
N ARG A 20 -9.54 -2.66 -0.18
CA ARG A 20 -8.60 -2.81 -1.28
C ARG A 20 -7.21 -3.12 -0.75
N ALA A 21 -6.49 -3.89 -1.54
CA ALA A 21 -5.07 -4.10 -1.37
C ALA A 21 -4.39 -3.97 -2.73
N THR A 22 -3.22 -3.34 -2.75
CA THR A 22 -2.31 -3.36 -3.88
C THR A 22 -0.95 -3.82 -3.39
N VAL A 23 -0.41 -4.84 -4.04
CA VAL A 23 1.03 -5.08 -3.98
C VAL A 23 1.60 -4.54 -5.26
N CYS A 24 2.17 -3.36 -5.15
CA CYS A 24 3.13 -2.91 -6.14
C CYS A 24 4.48 -2.93 -5.45
N SER A 25 5.52 -3.28 -6.19
CA SER A 25 6.90 -3.19 -5.77
C SER A 25 7.35 -1.72 -5.63
N TYR A 26 6.62 -0.92 -4.86
CA TYR A 26 6.94 0.48 -4.62
C TYR A 26 8.17 0.56 -3.73
N ASP A 27 9.04 1.53 -4.03
CA ASP A 27 9.93 2.09 -3.03
C ASP A 27 9.13 2.86 -1.96
N LYS A 28 9.75 3.14 -0.82
CA LYS A 28 9.08 3.79 0.31
C LYS A 28 8.46 5.15 -0.06
N GLY A 29 9.13 5.94 -0.90
CA GLY A 29 8.66 7.27 -1.30
C GLY A 29 7.40 7.19 -2.17
N SER A 30 7.40 6.27 -3.14
CA SER A 30 6.22 6.00 -3.97
C SER A 30 5.04 5.50 -3.14
N ALA A 31 5.27 4.66 -2.12
CA ALA A 31 4.23 4.18 -1.23
C ALA A 31 3.62 5.31 -0.37
N GLU A 32 4.46 6.23 0.14
CA GLU A 32 4.00 7.39 0.90
C GLU A 32 3.21 8.38 0.02
N ASP A 33 3.64 8.64 -1.22
CA ASP A 33 2.89 9.46 -2.18
C ASP A 33 1.52 8.86 -2.49
N ARG A 34 1.48 7.54 -2.71
CA ARG A 34 0.22 6.81 -2.95
C ARG A 34 -0.71 6.89 -1.75
N LYS A 35 -0.19 6.77 -0.53
CA LYS A 35 -0.97 6.95 0.70
C LYS A 35 -1.60 8.34 0.76
N LYS A 36 -0.83 9.40 0.50
CA LYS A 36 -1.37 10.78 0.49
C LYS A 36 -2.49 10.96 -0.54
N LYS A 37 -2.36 10.37 -1.72
CA LYS A 37 -3.42 10.39 -2.75
C LYS A 37 -4.68 9.67 -2.29
N LEU A 38 -4.55 8.54 -1.60
CA LEU A 38 -5.69 7.80 -1.04
C LEU A 38 -6.38 8.58 0.09
N GLU A 39 -5.59 9.19 0.98
CA GLU A 39 -6.12 10.07 2.04
C GLU A 39 -6.85 11.29 1.44
N ALA A 40 -6.30 11.91 0.39
CA ALA A 40 -6.96 12.99 -0.34
C ALA A 40 -8.25 12.54 -1.06
N ALA A 41 -8.29 11.29 -1.52
CA ALA A 41 -9.48 10.66 -2.09
C ALA A 41 -10.52 10.21 -1.04
N LYS A 42 -10.34 10.58 0.25
CA LYS A 42 -11.20 10.18 1.37
C LYS A 42 -11.25 8.67 1.64
N CYS A 43 -10.24 7.92 1.18
CA CYS A 43 -10.08 6.53 1.56
C CYS A 43 -9.72 6.43 3.05
N LYS A 44 -10.22 5.40 3.72
CA LYS A 44 -10.01 5.13 5.15
C LYS A 44 -9.03 3.97 5.35
N ASN A 45 -8.55 3.80 6.57
CA ASN A 45 -7.68 2.67 6.97
C ASN A 45 -6.45 2.46 6.07
N VAL A 46 -5.89 3.53 5.50
CA VAL A 46 -4.74 3.43 4.59
C VAL A 46 -3.49 3.02 5.36
N ARG A 47 -2.96 1.82 5.06
CA ARG A 47 -1.75 1.25 5.67
C ARG A 47 -0.73 0.90 4.60
N ILE A 48 0.53 1.17 4.91
CA ILE A 48 1.68 0.75 4.11
C ILE A 48 2.29 -0.46 4.83
N SER A 49 2.51 -1.55 4.11
CA SER A 49 3.12 -2.77 4.64
C SER A 49 4.34 -3.14 3.81
N GLU A 50 5.42 -3.54 4.48
CA GLU A 50 6.55 -4.17 3.78
C GLU A 50 6.07 -5.51 3.20
N THR A 51 6.39 -5.74 1.93
CA THR A 51 6.01 -6.94 1.17
C THR A 51 7.26 -7.58 0.60
N LYS A 52 7.26 -8.90 0.51
CA LYS A 52 8.29 -9.62 -0.22
C LYS A 52 7.94 -9.66 -1.71
N PRO A 53 8.95 -9.77 -2.60
CA PRO A 53 8.69 -10.06 -4.01
C PRO A 53 7.79 -11.31 -4.13
N GLY A 54 6.66 -11.20 -4.84
CA GLY A 54 5.70 -12.29 -5.02
C GLY A 54 4.69 -12.49 -3.89
N GLU A 55 4.78 -11.71 -2.81
CA GLU A 55 3.78 -11.72 -1.74
C GLU A 55 2.55 -10.91 -2.16
N LEU A 56 1.35 -11.47 -1.97
CA LEU A 56 0.09 -10.76 -2.25
C LEU A 56 -0.52 -10.29 -0.93
N LEU A 57 -0.69 -8.98 -0.78
CA LEU A 57 -1.47 -8.38 0.30
C LEU A 57 -2.94 -8.68 0.03
N GLN A 58 -3.60 -9.25 1.02
CA GLN A 58 -5.04 -9.39 1.00
C GLN A 58 -5.69 -8.10 1.52
N PRO A 59 -6.80 -7.66 0.92
CA PRO A 59 -7.58 -6.57 1.49
C PRO A 59 -8.03 -6.96 2.90
N GLN A 60 -7.80 -6.09 3.87
CA GLN A 60 -8.26 -6.33 5.23
C GLN A 60 -9.77 -6.04 5.26
N ALA A 61 -10.58 -7.09 5.42
CA ALA A 61 -12.05 -7.02 5.48
C ALA A 61 -12.55 -6.27 6.73
#